data_AF-A0A7C4K7V9-F1
#
_entry.id   AF-A0A7C4K7V9-F1
#
_cell.length_a   1.000
_cell.length_b   1.000
_cell.length_c   1.000
_cell.angle_alpha   90.00
_cell.angle_beta   90.00
_cell.angle_gamma   90.00
#
_symmetry.space_group_name_H-M   'P 1'
#
loop_
_entity.id
_entity.type
_entity.pdbx_description
1 polymer ?
#
loop_
_entity_poly.entity_id
_entity_poly.type
_entity_poly.pdbx_seq_one_letter_code
_entity_poly.pdbx_strand_id
1 'polypeptide(L)'
;MFQHLSLRRQRVLLAGLALILGLGLATIGLAQALLSNGDSLDPPLYFPGVAGSDASGAFGAGMMPDDNPSQMALSPEAPQLTFSYYFVTGTTMNPRDTTTMNKAYQGLGCASVHPENTALVAEVHLPQGSVIKYLRLYYYDTHNPGYMTAYLTRYEPSAPSFDLVAVSSPDTGTPGDGFVVSNEITHTVQNANYAYVLTARPNRDTTSLRVCGMRVAYYAPVVSFSFLPVVTR
;
A
#
# COMPACT_ATOMS: atom_id res chain seq x y z
N MET A 1 -13.22 -76.76 -0.18
CA MET A 1 -13.22 -75.41 0.43
C MET A 1 -12.48 -74.42 -0.48
N PHE A 2 -12.89 -74.24 -1.73
CA PHE A 2 -12.31 -73.24 -2.66
C PHE A 2 -13.28 -73.04 -3.83
N GLN A 3 -14.38 -72.31 -3.63
CA GLN A 3 -15.25 -71.91 -4.76
C GLN A 3 -16.09 -70.64 -4.54
N HIS A 4 -16.03 -70.00 -3.37
CA HIS A 4 -16.88 -68.84 -3.06
C HIS A 4 -16.23 -67.44 -3.22
N LEU A 5 -14.93 -67.33 -3.54
CA LEU A 5 -14.26 -66.03 -3.66
C LEU A 5 -14.34 -65.34 -5.04
N SER A 6 -14.87 -66.01 -6.07
CA SER A 6 -14.86 -65.49 -7.45
C SER A 6 -15.96 -64.45 -7.74
N LEU A 7 -17.14 -64.58 -7.11
CA LEU A 7 -18.32 -63.78 -7.48
C LEU A 7 -18.35 -62.36 -6.89
N ARG A 8 -17.57 -62.06 -5.84
CA ARG A 8 -17.54 -60.72 -5.23
C ARG A 8 -16.65 -59.72 -5.99
N ARG A 9 -15.58 -60.17 -6.65
CA ARG A 9 -14.72 -59.29 -7.46
C ARG A 9 -15.36 -58.85 -8.78
N GLN A 10 -16.23 -59.68 -9.35
CA GLN A 10 -16.87 -59.41 -10.64
C GLN A 10 -17.99 -58.35 -10.55
N ARG A 11 -18.60 -58.16 -9.38
CA ARG A 11 -19.64 -57.13 -9.15
C ARG A 11 -19.07 -55.72 -8.91
N VAL A 12 -17.85 -55.61 -8.39
CA VAL A 12 -17.21 -54.30 -8.15
C VAL A 12 -16.65 -53.70 -9.44
N LEU A 13 -16.15 -54.53 -10.36
CA LEU A 13 -15.65 -54.08 -11.66
C LEU A 13 -16.76 -53.59 -12.61
N LEU A 14 -17.97 -54.17 -12.54
CA LEU A 14 -19.12 -53.74 -13.35
C LEU A 14 -19.75 -52.42 -12.84
N ALA A 15 -19.65 -52.12 -11.55
CA ALA A 15 -20.13 -50.84 -11.00
C ALA A 15 -19.19 -49.65 -11.31
N GLY A 16 -17.88 -49.91 -11.48
CA GLY A 16 -16.90 -48.89 -11.83
C GLY A 16 -16.96 -48.42 -13.29
N LEU A 17 -17.35 -49.29 -14.22
CA LEU A 17 -17.41 -48.95 -15.65
C LEU A 17 -18.64 -48.11 -16.03
N ALA A 18 -19.72 -48.17 -15.24
CA ALA A 18 -20.96 -47.42 -15.47
C ALA A 18 -20.87 -45.94 -15.04
N LEU A 19 -19.94 -45.59 -14.14
CA LEU A 19 -19.77 -44.20 -13.67
C LEU A 19 -18.91 -43.35 -14.63
N ILE A 20 -18.09 -43.98 -15.48
CA ILE A 20 -17.16 -43.30 -16.39
C ILE A 20 -17.82 -43.01 -17.76
N LEU A 21 -18.91 -43.69 -18.11
CA LEU A 21 -19.70 -43.39 -19.32
C LEU A 21 -20.79 -42.31 -19.14
N GLY A 22 -21.02 -41.81 -17.92
CA GLY A 22 -22.08 -40.84 -17.61
C GLY A 22 -21.73 -39.35 -17.75
N LEU A 23 -20.47 -39.01 -18.05
CA LEU A 23 -20.01 -37.60 -18.09
C LEU A 23 -19.63 -37.10 -19.49
N GLY A 24 -19.93 -37.86 -20.54
CA GLY A 24 -19.56 -37.52 -21.91
C GLY A 24 -20.75 -37.40 -22.85
N LEU A 25 -21.67 -36.45 -22.64
CA LEU A 25 -22.70 -36.05 -23.62
C LEU A 25 -23.35 -34.71 -23.23
N ALA A 26 -22.63 -33.61 -23.44
CA ALA A 26 -23.21 -32.28 -23.59
C ALA A 26 -22.24 -31.39 -24.38
N THR A 27 -22.22 -31.56 -25.70
CA THR A 27 -21.63 -30.57 -26.60
C THR A 27 -22.64 -30.27 -27.72
N ILE A 28 -22.65 -28.99 -28.13
CA ILE A 28 -23.06 -28.44 -29.43
C ILE A 28 -24.50 -27.85 -29.53
N GLY A 29 -24.53 -26.53 -29.67
CA GLY A 29 -25.62 -25.70 -30.19
C GLY A 29 -25.51 -24.28 -29.63
N LEU A 30 -25.36 -23.17 -30.36
CA LEU A 30 -25.30 -22.88 -31.79
C LEU A 30 -24.26 -21.76 -32.00
N ALA A 31 -23.51 -21.83 -33.10
CA ALA A 31 -22.78 -20.71 -33.66
C ALA A 31 -23.31 -20.41 -35.06
N GLN A 32 -23.16 -19.15 -35.48
CA GLN A 32 -23.51 -18.52 -36.75
C GLN A 32 -24.95 -18.03 -36.86
N ALA A 33 -25.26 -16.88 -37.43
CA ALA A 33 -24.56 -15.62 -37.72
C ALA A 33 -25.66 -14.80 -38.42
N LEU A 34 -25.89 -13.54 -38.05
CA LEU A 34 -26.42 -12.58 -39.04
C LEU A 34 -25.89 -11.18 -38.76
N LEU A 35 -25.15 -10.73 -39.76
CA LEU A 35 -24.61 -9.41 -39.98
C LEU A 35 -25.73 -8.45 -40.39
N SER A 36 -25.85 -7.32 -39.70
CA SER A 36 -26.21 -5.97 -40.21
C SER A 36 -26.42 -5.12 -38.96
N ASN A 37 -25.68 -4.06 -38.67
CA ASN A 37 -25.38 -2.94 -39.55
C ASN A 37 -24.04 -2.35 -39.16
N GLY A 38 -23.20 -2.08 -40.16
CA GLY A 38 -22.23 -1.01 -40.03
C GLY A 38 -23.01 0.30 -40.03
N ASP A 39 -22.92 1.03 -38.92
CA ASP A 39 -23.03 2.48 -38.97
C ASP A 39 -22.00 3.03 -38.00
N SER A 40 -21.07 3.79 -38.55
CA SER A 40 -19.97 4.44 -37.86
C SER A 40 -20.53 5.57 -37.00
N LEU A 41 -20.47 5.40 -35.68
CA LEU A 41 -20.48 6.51 -34.74
C LEU A 41 -19.35 6.25 -33.77
N ASP A 42 -18.30 7.06 -33.92
CA ASP A 42 -17.24 7.22 -32.94
C ASP A 42 -17.86 7.27 -31.53
N PRO A 43 -17.41 6.46 -30.56
CA PRO A 43 -17.77 6.72 -29.18
C PRO A 43 -17.20 8.10 -28.85
N PRO A 44 -18.00 9.08 -28.38
CA PRO A 44 -17.41 10.30 -27.87
C PRO A 44 -16.45 9.88 -26.76
N LEU A 45 -15.19 10.29 -26.88
CA LEU A 45 -14.26 10.31 -25.76
C LEU A 45 -14.90 11.20 -24.70
N TYR A 46 -15.73 10.59 -23.85
CA TYR A 46 -16.16 11.16 -22.60
C TYR A 46 -14.92 11.14 -21.71
N PHE A 47 -14.09 12.17 -21.87
CA PHE A 47 -13.28 12.66 -20.78
C PHE A 47 -14.28 13.23 -19.77
N PRO A 48 -14.54 12.60 -18.61
CA PRO A 48 -15.00 13.39 -17.50
C PRO A 48 -13.91 14.44 -17.29
N GLY A 49 -14.26 15.70 -17.54
CA GLY A 49 -13.40 16.81 -17.18
C GLY A 49 -13.02 16.61 -15.71
N VAL A 50 -11.74 16.38 -15.45
CA VAL A 50 -11.20 16.48 -14.09
C VAL A 50 -11.05 17.97 -13.79
N ALA A 51 -12.18 18.66 -13.79
CA ALA A 51 -12.36 19.94 -13.17
C ALA A 51 -13.05 19.64 -11.84
N GLY A 52 -12.24 19.63 -10.78
CA GLY A 52 -12.66 19.82 -9.38
C GLY A 52 -13.94 19.11 -8.96
N SER A 53 -13.81 17.89 -8.47
CA SER A 53 -14.68 17.42 -7.41
C SER A 53 -13.82 16.65 -6.43
N ASP A 54 -13.45 17.36 -5.37
CA ASP A 54 -13.00 16.77 -4.12
C ASP A 54 -13.80 15.49 -3.86
N ALA A 55 -13.09 14.38 -3.66
CA ALA A 55 -13.65 13.22 -3.01
C ALA A 55 -13.84 13.56 -1.52
N SER A 56 -14.65 14.57 -1.22
CA SER A 56 -15.24 14.84 0.08
C SER A 56 -16.56 14.07 0.17
N GLY A 57 -16.47 12.75 0.10
CA GLY A 57 -17.57 11.84 0.37
C GLY A 57 -17.39 11.23 1.75
N ALA A 58 -17.95 11.89 2.77
CA ALA A 58 -18.04 11.45 4.16
C ALA A 58 -16.74 11.46 5.01
N PHE A 59 -16.13 12.63 5.19
CA PHE A 59 -15.39 12.93 6.42
C PHE A 59 -16.12 14.06 7.16
N GLY A 60 -16.71 13.73 8.30
CA GLY A 60 -17.25 14.74 9.21
C GLY A 60 -16.12 15.61 9.75
N ALA A 61 -16.29 16.93 9.66
CA ALA A 61 -15.69 17.99 10.47
C ALA A 61 -14.17 17.92 10.75
N GLY A 62 -13.38 18.54 9.85
CA GLY A 62 -12.00 18.93 10.14
C GLY A 62 -11.02 18.43 9.08
N MET A 63 -10.20 19.34 8.54
CA MET A 63 -8.98 18.98 7.82
C MET A 63 -8.14 18.10 8.76
N MET A 64 -7.63 16.98 8.27
CA MET A 64 -6.85 16.08 9.10
C MET A 64 -5.58 16.77 9.61
N PRO A 65 -5.04 16.39 10.77
CA PRO A 65 -3.93 17.11 11.40
C PRO A 65 -2.70 17.27 10.50
N ASP A 66 -2.44 16.29 9.64
CA ASP A 66 -1.34 16.31 8.69
C ASP A 66 -1.69 16.93 7.32
N ASP A 67 -2.94 17.33 7.09
CA ASP A 67 -3.35 18.12 5.93
C ASP A 67 -3.49 19.60 6.27
N ASN A 68 -3.38 19.97 7.55
CA ASN A 68 -3.47 21.35 8.03
C ASN A 68 -2.08 21.97 8.19
N PRO A 69 -1.56 22.71 7.18
CA PRO A 69 -0.40 23.55 7.39
C PRO A 69 -0.85 24.64 8.36
N SER A 70 -0.58 24.48 9.65
CA SER A 70 -0.85 25.54 10.61
C SER A 70 -0.15 26.80 10.09
N GLN A 71 -0.96 27.77 9.66
CA GLN A 71 -0.49 29.07 9.24
C GLN A 71 0.09 29.74 10.47
N MET A 72 1.39 29.55 10.71
CA MET A 72 2.12 30.33 11.69
C MET A 72 1.99 31.80 11.29
N ALA A 73 1.46 32.58 12.23
CA ALA A 73 1.06 33.96 12.03
C ALA A 73 2.19 34.79 11.36
N LEU A 74 1.77 35.63 10.42
CA LEU A 74 2.58 36.63 9.74
C LEU A 74 3.26 37.55 10.77
N SER A 75 4.51 37.24 11.12
CA SER A 75 5.47 38.22 11.65
C SER A 75 6.53 38.44 10.56
N PRO A 76 6.87 39.68 10.17
CA PRO A 76 7.65 39.94 8.96
C PRO A 76 9.12 39.48 8.97
N GLU A 77 9.62 38.86 10.05
CA GLU A 77 11.07 38.73 10.25
C GLU A 77 11.56 37.36 10.75
N ALA A 78 10.68 36.37 10.92
CA ALA A 78 11.09 35.00 11.22
C ALA A 78 11.04 34.14 9.95
N PRO A 79 12.11 33.41 9.59
CA PRO A 79 12.01 32.46 8.49
C PRO A 79 10.97 31.41 8.85
N GLN A 80 9.95 31.29 8.01
CA GLN A 80 8.79 30.43 8.27
C GLN A 80 9.17 28.97 7.98
N LEU A 81 8.94 28.09 8.95
CA LEU A 81 9.05 26.66 8.75
C LEU A 81 7.96 26.21 7.77
N THR A 82 8.36 25.70 6.60
CA THR A 82 7.41 25.28 5.56
C THR A 82 6.94 23.85 5.82
N PHE A 83 5.64 23.64 6.00
CA PHE A 83 5.06 22.31 6.15
C PHE A 83 5.13 21.56 4.81
N SER A 84 5.79 20.41 4.81
CA SER A 84 6.20 19.65 3.62
C SER A 84 5.97 18.14 3.80
N TYR A 85 6.00 17.40 2.69
CA TYR A 85 5.71 15.97 2.67
C TYR A 85 6.81 15.18 1.97
N TYR A 86 7.12 14.00 2.50
CA TYR A 86 7.92 12.97 1.83
C TYR A 86 7.06 11.73 1.65
N PHE A 87 6.92 11.26 0.40
CA PHE A 87 6.00 10.17 0.06
C PHE A 87 6.73 9.02 -0.61
N VAL A 88 6.46 7.81 -0.14
CA VAL A 88 6.98 6.56 -0.70
C VAL A 88 5.81 5.67 -1.06
N THR A 89 5.84 5.08 -2.25
CA THR A 89 4.81 4.13 -2.70
C THR A 89 5.13 2.72 -2.19
N GLY A 90 4.11 1.87 -2.04
CA GLY A 90 4.30 0.47 -1.65
C GLY A 90 5.24 -0.27 -2.61
N THR A 91 5.21 0.06 -3.91
CA THR A 91 6.10 -0.55 -4.90
C THR A 91 7.58 -0.24 -4.72
N THR A 92 7.89 0.95 -4.23
CA THR A 92 9.28 1.40 -4.03
C THR A 92 9.90 0.83 -2.74
N MET A 93 9.09 0.34 -1.81
CA MET A 93 9.57 -0.32 -0.59
C MET A 93 10.10 -1.71 -0.91
N ASN A 94 11.16 -2.17 -0.25
CA ASN A 94 11.77 -3.49 -0.51
C ASN A 94 11.68 -4.40 0.72
N PRO A 95 11.58 -5.73 0.56
CA PRO A 95 11.67 -6.64 1.68
C PRO A 95 12.96 -6.43 2.47
N ARG A 96 12.86 -6.36 3.80
CA ARG A 96 14.00 -6.21 4.71
C ARG A 96 14.98 -7.38 4.60
N ASP A 97 14.46 -8.59 4.39
CA ASP A 97 15.24 -9.79 4.08
C ASP A 97 14.79 -10.35 2.73
N THR A 98 15.69 -10.42 1.76
CA THR A 98 15.38 -10.88 0.41
C THR A 98 15.48 -12.40 0.25
N THR A 99 15.88 -13.14 1.29
CA THR A 99 16.10 -14.59 1.24
C THR A 99 14.80 -15.35 1.46
N THR A 100 13.99 -14.87 2.40
CA THR A 100 12.76 -15.53 2.85
C THR A 100 11.51 -14.69 2.60
N MET A 101 11.68 -13.39 2.38
CA MET A 101 10.58 -12.46 2.19
C MET A 101 10.53 -11.97 0.74
N ASN A 102 9.31 -11.91 0.22
CA ASN A 102 8.99 -11.53 -1.14
C ASN A 102 7.92 -10.42 -1.14
N LYS A 103 7.92 -9.64 -2.21
CA LYS A 103 6.98 -8.56 -2.49
C LYS A 103 6.39 -8.80 -3.87
N ALA A 104 5.07 -8.73 -3.98
CA ALA A 104 4.37 -8.80 -5.25
C ALA A 104 3.69 -7.46 -5.55
N TYR A 105 3.84 -6.96 -6.77
CA TYR A 105 3.13 -5.79 -7.24
C TYR A 105 1.65 -6.12 -7.50
N GLN A 106 0.75 -5.26 -7.02
CA GLN A 106 -0.71 -5.48 -7.10
C GLN A 106 -1.46 -4.39 -7.90
N GLY A 107 -0.74 -3.50 -8.60
CA GLY A 107 -1.32 -2.35 -9.28
C GLY A 107 -1.40 -1.10 -8.40
N LEU A 108 -1.60 0.07 -9.02
CA LEU A 108 -1.88 1.35 -8.37
C LEU A 108 -0.86 1.81 -7.31
N GLY A 109 0.41 1.40 -7.45
CA GLY A 109 1.45 1.71 -6.46
C GLY A 109 1.43 0.81 -5.22
N CYS A 110 0.54 -0.17 -5.16
CA CYS A 110 0.39 -1.09 -4.05
C CYS A 110 1.21 -2.37 -4.21
N ALA A 111 1.66 -2.89 -3.08
CA ALA A 111 2.37 -4.16 -2.98
C ALA A 111 1.79 -5.03 -1.86
N SER A 112 1.68 -6.33 -2.13
CA SER A 112 1.47 -7.36 -1.11
C SER A 112 2.80 -8.04 -0.80
N VAL A 113 2.85 -8.80 0.30
CA VAL A 113 4.07 -9.49 0.74
C VAL A 113 3.80 -10.97 0.98
N HIS A 114 4.88 -11.74 1.04
CA HIS A 114 4.90 -13.15 1.42
C HIS A 114 6.23 -13.46 2.12
N PRO A 115 6.28 -14.16 3.26
CA PRO A 115 5.15 -14.60 4.08
C PRO A 115 4.54 -13.43 4.87
N GLU A 116 3.57 -13.73 5.73
CA GLU A 116 3.02 -12.77 6.68
C GLU A 116 4.12 -12.19 7.55
N ASN A 117 3.89 -11.00 8.12
CA ASN A 117 4.89 -10.29 8.92
C ASN A 117 6.17 -9.87 8.17
N THR A 118 6.23 -10.04 6.85
CA THR A 118 7.29 -9.46 6.02
C THR A 118 7.33 -7.95 6.18
N ALA A 119 8.49 -7.43 6.60
CA ALA A 119 8.74 -6.00 6.69
C ALA A 119 9.22 -5.47 5.34
N LEU A 120 8.44 -4.60 4.72
CA LEU A 120 8.88 -3.77 3.61
C LEU A 120 9.50 -2.49 4.16
N VAL A 121 10.68 -2.11 3.68
CA VAL A 121 11.43 -0.95 4.13
C VAL A 121 11.70 0.03 3.00
N ALA A 122 11.76 1.31 3.34
CA ALA A 122 12.25 2.36 2.45
C ALA A 122 12.97 3.43 3.25
N GLU A 123 14.04 3.98 2.66
CA GLU A 123 14.80 5.06 3.25
C GLU A 123 14.04 6.39 3.19
N VAL A 124 14.25 7.22 4.21
CA VAL A 124 13.69 8.57 4.28
C VAL A 124 14.82 9.57 4.22
N HIS A 125 14.84 10.38 3.17
CA HIS A 125 15.78 11.48 3.02
C HIS A 125 15.09 12.80 3.32
N LEU A 126 15.18 13.24 4.58
CA LEU A 126 14.73 14.57 4.99
C LEU A 126 15.94 15.50 5.20
N PRO A 127 15.82 16.80 4.90
CA PRO A 127 16.87 17.77 5.22
C PRO A 127 17.23 17.79 6.70
N GLN A 128 18.51 18.04 7.01
CA GLN A 128 19.01 18.20 8.38
C GLN A 128 18.22 19.31 9.11
N GLY A 129 17.77 19.04 10.34
CA GLY A 129 16.99 20.00 11.14
C GLY A 129 15.49 20.04 10.81
N SER A 130 15.01 19.21 9.89
CA SER A 130 13.56 19.03 9.68
C SER A 130 12.88 18.53 10.95
N VAL A 131 11.65 18.98 11.22
CA VAL A 131 10.85 18.49 12.36
C VAL A 131 9.71 17.60 11.86
N ILE A 132 9.79 16.31 12.15
CA ILE A 132 8.77 15.32 11.77
C ILE A 132 7.58 15.44 12.72
N LYS A 133 6.37 15.41 12.15
CA LYS A 133 5.10 15.55 12.87
C LYS A 133 4.18 14.34 12.77
N TYR A 134 3.97 13.82 11.57
CA TYR A 134 3.00 12.73 11.36
C TYR A 134 3.52 11.69 10.39
N LEU A 135 3.06 10.45 10.59
CA LEU A 135 3.16 9.36 9.63
C LEU A 135 1.76 8.98 9.17
N ARG A 136 1.53 8.97 7.86
CA ARG A 136 0.30 8.48 7.25
C ARG A 136 0.58 7.20 6.47
N LEU A 137 -0.22 6.18 6.69
CA LEU A 137 -0.22 4.92 5.96
C LEU A 137 -1.40 4.90 4.99
N TYR A 138 -1.14 4.58 3.73
CA TYR A 138 -2.15 4.27 2.71
C TYR A 138 -2.14 2.77 2.46
N TYR A 139 -3.31 2.15 2.57
CA TYR A 139 -3.47 0.70 2.49
C TYR A 139 -4.67 0.34 1.65
N TYR A 140 -4.66 -0.88 1.13
CA TYR A 140 -5.84 -1.55 0.61
C TYR A 140 -6.05 -2.81 1.46
N ASP A 141 -7.23 -2.93 2.06
CA ASP A 141 -7.57 -4.07 2.90
C ASP A 141 -8.99 -4.55 2.64
N THR A 142 -9.11 -5.76 2.12
CA THR A 142 -10.39 -6.49 1.98
C THR A 142 -10.42 -7.76 2.81
N HIS A 143 -9.39 -7.99 3.63
CA HIS A 143 -9.26 -9.16 4.47
C HIS A 143 -9.81 -8.85 5.88
N ASN A 144 -10.57 -9.78 6.46
CA ASN A 144 -11.08 -9.64 7.82
C ASN A 144 -10.95 -10.99 8.56
N PRO A 145 -10.11 -11.10 9.61
CA PRO A 145 -9.29 -10.04 10.21
C PRO A 145 -7.94 -9.85 9.52
N GLY A 146 -7.58 -8.61 9.20
CA GLY A 146 -6.31 -8.22 8.59
C GLY A 146 -5.97 -6.78 8.97
N TYR A 147 -4.68 -6.47 9.12
CA TYR A 147 -4.21 -5.10 9.28
C TYR A 147 -2.76 -4.92 8.82
N MET A 148 -2.46 -3.70 8.39
CA MET A 148 -1.14 -3.24 8.01
C MET A 148 -0.62 -2.29 9.09
N THR A 149 0.59 -2.52 9.59
CA THR A 149 1.27 -1.58 10.50
C THR A 149 2.41 -0.87 9.78
N ALA A 150 2.43 0.44 9.91
CA ALA A 150 3.47 1.33 9.47
C ALA A 150 4.30 1.83 10.66
N TYR A 151 5.61 1.90 10.48
CA TYR A 151 6.57 2.42 11.45
C TYR A 151 7.46 3.46 10.79
N LEU A 152 7.82 4.49 11.55
CA LEU A 152 8.96 5.34 11.26
C LEU A 152 10.03 5.06 12.30
N THR A 153 11.12 4.43 11.88
CA THR A 153 12.19 3.97 12.76
C THR A 153 13.44 4.81 12.52
N ARG A 154 14.09 5.21 13.62
CA ARG A 154 15.46 5.74 13.56
C ARG A 154 16.48 4.66 13.88
N TYR A 155 17.58 4.68 13.16
CA TYR A 155 18.74 3.81 13.35
C TYR A 155 19.95 4.66 13.71
N GLU A 156 20.71 4.18 14.69
CA GLU A 156 22.02 4.70 15.04
C GLU A 156 23.04 3.56 14.88
N PRO A 157 24.20 3.81 14.25
CA PRO A 157 25.24 2.80 14.17
C PRO A 157 25.61 2.28 15.56
N SER A 158 25.63 0.97 15.74
CA SER A 158 26.02 0.31 16.99
C SER A 158 25.11 0.54 18.21
N ALA A 159 23.90 1.08 18.03
CA ALA A 159 22.89 1.18 19.09
C ALA A 159 21.56 0.54 18.67
N PRO A 160 20.65 0.24 19.62
CA PRO A 160 19.33 -0.28 19.30
C PRO A 160 18.52 0.69 18.42
N SER A 161 17.74 0.13 17.49
CA SER A 161 16.77 0.91 16.70
C SER A 161 15.63 1.41 17.59
N PHE A 162 15.10 2.59 17.26
CA PHE A 162 13.99 3.19 18.00
C PHE A 162 12.86 3.58 17.06
N ASP A 163 11.66 3.04 17.30
CA ASP A 163 10.46 3.41 16.55
C ASP A 163 9.93 4.74 17.08
N LEU A 164 10.03 5.79 16.26
CA LEU A 164 9.56 7.13 16.59
C LEU A 164 8.04 7.17 16.68
N VAL A 165 7.38 6.47 15.75
CA VAL A 165 5.93 6.36 15.71
C VAL A 165 5.51 5.11 14.94
N ALA A 166 4.38 4.53 15.35
CA ALA A 166 3.71 3.44 14.65
C ALA A 166 2.23 3.79 14.43
N VAL A 167 1.67 3.29 13.34
CA VAL A 167 0.24 3.42 13.02
C VAL A 167 -0.24 2.16 12.31
N SER A 168 -1.39 1.63 12.71
CA SER A 168 -2.00 0.45 12.07
C SER A 168 -3.30 0.81 11.38
N SER A 169 -3.58 0.18 10.25
CA SER A 169 -4.94 0.15 9.72
C SER A 169 -5.87 -0.56 10.72
N PRO A 170 -7.19 -0.29 10.70
CA PRO A 170 -8.15 -1.05 11.48
C PRO A 170 -8.07 -2.54 11.15
N ASP A 171 -8.24 -3.40 12.16
CA ASP A 171 -8.30 -4.87 12.00
C ASP A 171 -9.67 -5.36 11.49
N THR A 172 -10.67 -4.49 11.68
CA THR A 172 -12.07 -4.63 11.33
C THR A 172 -12.52 -3.26 10.81
N GLY A 173 -12.96 -3.22 9.56
CA GLY A 173 -13.27 -1.96 8.90
C GLY A 173 -13.96 -2.17 7.57
N THR A 174 -14.31 -1.05 6.91
CA THR A 174 -14.85 -1.08 5.56
C THR A 174 -13.80 -1.63 4.60
N PRO A 175 -14.08 -2.72 3.88
CA PRO A 175 -13.17 -3.27 2.89
C PRO A 175 -12.84 -2.24 1.80
N GLY A 176 -11.58 -2.18 1.38
CA GLY A 176 -11.12 -1.37 0.25
C GLY A 176 -9.90 -0.50 0.57
N ASP A 177 -9.74 0.56 -0.20
CA ASP A 177 -8.69 1.56 0.00
C ASP A 177 -9.00 2.44 1.21
N GLY A 178 -7.95 2.74 1.97
CA GLY A 178 -8.05 3.61 3.13
C GLY A 178 -6.71 4.20 3.50
N PHE A 179 -6.76 5.07 4.51
CA PHE A 179 -5.55 5.60 5.11
C PHE A 179 -5.78 5.85 6.59
N VAL A 180 -4.67 5.88 7.32
CA VAL A 180 -4.64 6.15 8.76
C VAL A 180 -3.46 7.06 9.07
N VAL A 181 -3.65 7.97 10.01
CA VAL A 181 -2.64 8.95 10.45
C VAL A 181 -2.22 8.61 11.86
N SER A 182 -0.93 8.73 12.14
CA SER A 182 -0.37 8.51 13.46
C SER A 182 -0.74 9.63 14.44
N ASN A 183 -0.49 9.38 15.73
CA ASN A 183 -0.39 10.45 16.71
C ASN A 183 0.72 11.45 16.30
N GLU A 184 0.57 12.71 16.71
CA GLU A 184 1.60 13.72 16.51
C GLU A 184 2.88 13.34 17.28
N ILE A 185 4.01 13.45 16.61
CA ILE A 185 5.33 13.38 17.22
C ILE A 185 6.05 14.71 17.05
N THR A 186 7.11 14.93 17.82
CA THR A 186 8.02 16.05 17.59
C THR A 186 9.44 15.50 17.63
N HIS A 187 9.97 15.19 16.45
CA HIS A 187 11.32 14.65 16.29
C HIS A 187 12.12 15.48 15.29
N THR A 188 13.28 15.97 15.72
CA THR A 188 14.19 16.73 14.86
C THR A 188 15.17 15.81 14.15
N VAL A 189 15.22 15.90 12.82
CA VAL A 189 16.10 15.12 11.96
C VAL A 189 17.56 15.51 12.20
N GLN A 190 18.36 14.53 12.59
CA GLN A 190 19.81 14.61 12.71
C GLN A 190 20.49 13.55 11.85
N ASN A 191 20.78 13.88 10.60
CA ASN A 191 21.39 12.99 9.61
C ASN A 191 22.87 12.67 9.92
N ALA A 192 23.51 13.44 10.81
CA ALA A 192 24.87 13.17 11.26
C ALA A 192 24.96 11.93 12.17
N ASN A 193 23.89 11.64 12.91
CA ASN A 193 23.86 10.57 13.92
C ASN A 193 22.89 9.44 13.55
N TYR A 194 21.83 9.76 12.80
CA TYR A 194 20.71 8.85 12.59
C TYR A 194 20.34 8.69 11.12
N ALA A 195 19.97 7.46 10.76
CA ALA A 195 19.26 7.15 9.53
C ALA A 195 17.77 6.87 9.83
N TYR A 196 16.89 7.26 8.92
CA TYR A 196 15.43 7.11 9.07
C TYR A 196 14.88 6.16 8.03
N VAL A 197 14.05 5.22 8.47
CA VAL A 197 13.48 4.16 7.63
C VAL A 197 11.99 4.04 7.91
N LEU A 198 11.20 4.00 6.84
CA LEU A 198 9.80 3.62 6.88
C LEU A 198 9.72 2.10 6.79
N THR A 199 8.94 1.48 7.68
CA THR A 199 8.65 0.05 7.62
C THR A 199 7.16 -0.17 7.52
N ALA A 200 6.71 -0.94 6.53
CA ALA A 200 5.34 -1.45 6.44
C ALA A 200 5.33 -2.96 6.68
N ARG A 201 4.43 -3.44 7.52
CA ARG A 201 4.35 -4.85 7.90
C ARG A 201 2.88 -5.29 8.03
N PRO A 202 2.41 -6.22 7.18
CA PRO A 202 1.10 -6.81 7.36
C PRO A 202 1.12 -7.94 8.38
N ASN A 203 0.00 -8.17 9.03
CA ASN A 203 -0.19 -9.30 9.94
C ASN A 203 -0.58 -10.62 9.23
N ARG A 204 -0.87 -10.55 7.92
CA ARG A 204 -1.34 -11.68 7.09
C ARG A 204 -0.66 -11.69 5.73
N ASP A 205 -0.55 -12.89 5.18
CA ASP A 205 -0.02 -13.18 3.86
C ASP A 205 -1.17 -13.32 2.88
N THR A 206 -1.59 -12.21 2.29
CA THR A 206 -2.71 -12.23 1.35
C THR A 206 -2.59 -11.09 0.35
N THR A 207 -3.07 -11.33 -0.86
CA THR A 207 -3.23 -10.28 -1.87
C THR A 207 -4.37 -9.33 -1.53
N SER A 208 -5.20 -9.63 -0.53
CA SER A 208 -6.27 -8.74 -0.06
C SER A 208 -5.79 -7.65 0.90
N LEU A 209 -4.54 -7.75 1.39
CA LEU A 209 -3.91 -6.80 2.30
C LEU A 209 -2.64 -6.25 1.63
N ARG A 210 -2.63 -4.95 1.34
CA ARG A 210 -1.58 -4.31 0.53
C ARG A 210 -1.17 -2.99 1.16
N VAL A 211 0.12 -2.69 1.08
CA VAL A 211 0.62 -1.33 1.33
C VAL A 211 0.62 -0.57 0.02
N CYS A 212 -0.02 0.59 -0.01
CA CYS A 212 -0.10 1.46 -1.19
C CYS A 212 0.87 2.64 -1.10
N GLY A 213 1.17 3.10 0.11
CA GLY A 213 2.23 4.08 0.35
C GLY A 213 2.28 4.57 1.78
N MET A 214 3.31 5.36 2.06
CA MET A 214 3.54 5.99 3.35
C MET A 214 3.97 7.44 3.13
N ARG A 215 3.36 8.37 3.86
CA ARG A 215 3.68 9.80 3.82
C ARG A 215 4.20 10.26 5.18
N VAL A 216 5.33 10.95 5.17
CA VAL A 216 5.85 11.64 6.35
C VAL A 216 5.56 13.12 6.17
N ALA A 217 4.87 13.72 7.14
CA ALA A 217 4.65 15.16 7.20
C ALA A 217 5.68 15.80 8.15
N TYR A 218 6.36 16.85 7.69
CA TYR A 218 7.44 17.49 8.41
C TYR A 218 7.52 18.99 8.12
N TYR A 219 8.12 19.75 9.04
CA TYR A 219 8.54 21.11 8.78
C TYR A 219 9.95 21.10 8.19
N ALA A 220 10.11 21.66 6.99
CA ALA A 220 11.43 21.84 6.39
C ALA A 220 12.25 22.87 7.19
N PRO A 221 13.58 22.66 7.31
CA PRO A 221 14.45 23.59 8.03
C PRO A 221 14.51 24.92 7.28
N VAL A 222 14.68 25.99 8.05
CA VAL A 222 14.95 27.32 7.51
C VAL A 222 16.39 27.38 6.99
N VAL A 223 16.58 27.14 5.71
CA VAL A 223 17.88 27.39 5.06
C VAL A 223 17.95 28.85 4.65
N SER A 224 18.49 29.69 5.53
CA SER A 224 18.90 31.04 5.15
C SER A 224 20.08 30.92 4.19
N PHE A 225 19.84 30.98 2.88
CA PHE A 225 20.89 30.94 1.87
C PHE A 225 21.79 32.17 1.99
N SER A 226 22.98 31.99 2.53
CA SER A 226 24.11 32.88 2.27
C SER A 226 24.54 32.66 0.81
N PHE A 227 24.47 33.72 0.01
CA PHE A 227 24.69 33.74 -1.44
C PHE A 227 26.03 33.15 -1.88
N LEU A 228 26.05 32.50 -3.06
CA LEU A 228 27.28 32.13 -3.77
C LEU A 228 28.13 33.38 -4.03
N PRO A 229 29.47 33.32 -3.88
CA PRO A 229 30.31 34.46 -4.25
C PRO A 229 30.17 34.71 -5.76
N VAL A 230 29.86 35.96 -6.10
CA VAL A 230 29.92 36.45 -7.48
C VAL A 230 31.36 36.34 -7.95
N VAL A 231 31.60 35.50 -8.96
CA VAL A 231 32.87 35.50 -9.70
C VAL A 231 32.78 36.62 -10.74
N THR A 232 33.34 37.78 -10.42
CA THR A 232 33.64 38.78 -11.46
C THR A 232 34.93 38.41 -12.16
N ARG A 233 34.91 38.38 -13.50
CA ARG A 233 36.12 38.28 -14.33
C ARG A 233 36.93 39.56 -14.30
#